data_AF-A0A0S2SDV6-F1
#
_entry.id   AF-A0A0S2SDV6-F1
#
_cell.length_a   1.000
_cell.length_b   1.000
_cell.length_c   1.000
_cell.angle_alpha   90.00
_cell.angle_beta   90.00
_cell.angle_gamma   90.00
#
_symmetry.space_group_name_H-M   'P 1'
#
loop_
_entity.id
_entity.type
_entity.pdbx_description
1 polymer ?
#
loop_
_entity_poly.entity_id
_entity_poly.type
_entity_poly.pdbx_seq_one_letter_code
_entity_poly.pdbx_strand_id
1 'polypeptide(L)'
;MEAKVNRFALARREALLCLGLAQLYFVAWYASAYAVPEAIELWGIPLWFLLSCILMPLLFIALCALMVDRLFVEVELNDEESGHEP
;
A
#
# COMPACT_ATOMS: atom_id res chain seq x y z
N MET A 1 26.16 -18.89 16.83
CA MET A 1 24.78 -18.56 17.25
C MET A 1 24.15 -17.86 16.05
N GLU A 2 23.82 -18.64 15.02
CA GLU A 2 23.23 -18.11 13.80
C GLU A 2 21.83 -17.59 14.12
N ALA A 3 21.68 -16.27 14.04
CA ALA A 3 20.38 -15.64 14.13
C ALA A 3 19.63 -15.94 12.84
N LYS A 4 18.97 -17.12 12.79
CA LYS A 4 18.03 -17.50 11.74
C LYS A 4 17.04 -16.35 11.58
N VAL A 5 17.17 -15.58 10.50
CA VAL A 5 16.29 -14.44 10.25
C VAL A 5 14.88 -14.99 10.22
N ASN A 6 14.10 -14.59 11.21
CA ASN A 6 12.84 -15.24 11.53
C ASN A 6 11.84 -14.83 10.45
N ARG A 7 11.56 -15.70 9.48
CA ARG A 7 10.60 -15.46 8.37
C ARG A 7 9.23 -14.93 8.84
N PHE A 8 8.83 -15.29 10.06
CA PHE A 8 7.62 -14.75 10.69
C PHE A 8 7.72 -13.27 11.06
N ALA A 9 8.91 -12.79 11.45
CA ALA A 9 9.17 -11.39 11.71
C ALA A 9 9.18 -10.56 10.42
N LEU A 10 9.66 -11.15 9.31
CA LEU A 10 9.59 -10.55 7.98
C LEU A 10 8.13 -10.41 7.52
N ALA A 11 7.38 -11.52 7.50
CA ALA A 11 5.97 -11.53 7.13
C ALA A 11 5.12 -10.57 7.98
N ARG A 12 5.41 -10.45 9.29
CA ARG A 12 4.73 -9.49 10.17
C ARG A 12 5.04 -8.03 9.80
N ARG A 13 6.28 -7.71 9.40
CA ARG A 13 6.65 -6.36 8.94
C ARG A 13 5.97 -6.01 7.63
N GLU A 14 5.93 -6.95 6.68
CA GLU A 14 5.21 -6.78 5.41
C GLU A 14 3.71 -6.61 5.62
N ALA A 15 3.10 -7.42 6.49
CA ALA A 15 1.70 -7.29 6.84
C ALA A 15 1.38 -5.91 7.46
N LEU A 16 2.25 -5.39 8.34
CA LEU A 16 2.11 -4.05 8.91
C LEU A 16 2.24 -2.95 7.85
N LEU A 17 3.12 -3.13 6.85
CA LEU A 17 3.22 -2.21 5.73
C LEU A 17 1.94 -2.21 4.90
N CYS A 18 1.44 -3.39 4.49
CA CYS A 18 0.15 -3.51 3.80
C CYS A 18 -1.00 -2.88 4.59
N LEU A 19 -1.03 -3.07 5.91
CA LEU A 19 -2.04 -2.47 6.78
C LEU A 19 -1.94 -0.93 6.77
N GLY A 20 -0.71 -0.38 6.85
CA GLY A 20 -0.47 1.05 6.76
C GLY A 20 -0.87 1.67 5.42
N LEU A 21 -0.59 0.97 4.32
CA LEU A 21 -1.03 1.38 2.97
C LEU A 21 -2.56 1.40 2.87
N ALA A 22 -3.24 0.34 3.31
CA ALA A 22 -4.69 0.27 3.30
C ALA A 22 -5.31 1.40 4.16
N GLN A 23 -4.69 1.71 5.30
CA GLN A 23 -5.14 2.79 6.16
C GLN A 23 -4.98 4.17 5.50
N LEU A 24 -3.84 4.44 4.85
CA LEU A 24 -3.61 5.67 4.09
C LEU A 24 -4.59 5.81 2.92
N TYR A 25 -4.86 4.72 2.19
CA TYR A 25 -5.87 4.68 1.14
C TYR A 25 -7.24 5.10 1.67
N PHE A 26 -7.66 4.51 2.79
CA PHE A 26 -8.94 4.81 3.39
C PHE A 26 -9.04 6.28 3.84
N VAL A 27 -7.98 6.82 4.45
CA VAL A 27 -7.92 8.23 4.87
C VAL A 27 -7.97 9.18 3.67
N ALA A 28 -7.23 8.88 2.60
CA ALA A 28 -7.23 9.72 1.40
C ALA A 28 -8.60 9.72 0.69
N TRP A 29 -9.23 8.55 0.56
CA TRP A 29 -10.58 8.44 0.02
C TRP A 29 -11.61 9.21 0.88
N TYR A 30 -11.55 9.02 2.20
CA TYR A 30 -12.43 9.74 3.13
C TYR A 30 -12.20 11.26 3.08
N ALA A 31 -10.93 11.69 3.03
CA ALA A 31 -10.58 13.10 2.89
C ALA A 31 -11.16 13.68 1.61
N SER A 32 -11.10 13.00 0.47
CA SER A 32 -11.70 13.53 -0.76
C SER A 32 -13.23 13.54 -0.76
N ALA A 33 -13.88 12.60 -0.07
CA ALA A 33 -15.34 12.61 0.06
C ALA A 33 -15.84 13.77 0.93
N TYR A 34 -15.13 14.10 2.02
CA TYR A 34 -15.57 15.12 2.99
C TYR A 34 -14.89 16.48 2.87
N ALA A 35 -13.70 16.58 2.27
CA ALA A 35 -13.02 17.86 2.06
C ALA A 35 -13.63 18.67 0.92
N VAL A 36 -14.42 18.03 0.04
CA VAL A 36 -15.08 18.71 -1.07
C VAL A 36 -16.53 18.98 -0.68
N PRO A 37 -16.94 20.26 -0.55
CA PRO A 37 -18.33 20.59 -0.25
C PRO A 37 -19.26 20.12 -1.36
N GLU A 38 -20.37 19.49 -0.98
CA GLU A 38 -21.41 18.98 -1.89
C GLU A 38 -22.04 20.09 -2.75
N ALA A 39 -21.98 21.34 -2.26
CA ALA A 39 -22.50 22.53 -2.94
C ALA A 39 -21.70 22.93 -4.19
N ILE A 40 -20.52 22.33 -4.44
CA ILE A 40 -19.72 22.61 -5.63
C ILE A 40 -20.05 21.59 -6.70
N GLU A 41 -20.72 22.07 -7.74
CA GLU A 41 -21.10 21.28 -8.92
C GLU A 41 -20.28 21.75 -10.13
N LEU A 42 -19.76 20.80 -10.90
CA LEU A 42 -19.07 21.07 -12.16
C LEU A 42 -19.83 20.35 -13.27
N TRP A 43 -20.29 21.09 -14.29
CA TRP A 43 -21.06 20.53 -15.40
C TRP A 43 -22.33 19.76 -14.98
N GLY A 44 -22.99 20.19 -13.89
CA GLY A 44 -24.26 19.59 -13.43
C GLY A 44 -24.10 18.24 -12.71
N ILE A 45 -22.88 17.86 -12.36
CA ILE A 45 -22.58 16.74 -11.47
C ILE A 45 -21.76 17.22 -10.27
N PRO A 46 -21.97 16.63 -9.08
CA PRO A 46 -21.26 17.03 -7.89
C PRO A 46 -19.75 16.82 -8.03
N LEU A 47 -18.96 17.84 -7.70
CA LEU A 47 -17.51 17.80 -7.87
C LEU A 47 -16.87 16.68 -7.04
N TRP A 48 -17.41 16.37 -5.86
CA TRP A 48 -16.91 15.28 -5.01
C TRP A 48 -16.96 13.92 -5.70
N PHE A 49 -17.94 13.69 -6.59
CA PHE A 49 -18.06 12.45 -7.36
C PHE A 49 -16.98 12.39 -8.44
N LEU A 50 -16.76 13.48 -9.17
CA LEU A 50 -15.70 13.57 -10.17
C LEU A 50 -14.33 13.40 -9.53
N LEU A 51 -14.13 14.03 -8.36
CA LEU A 51 -12.92 13.89 -7.57
C LEU A 51 -12.75 12.46 -7.08
N SER A 52 -13.80 11.79 -6.60
CA SER A 52 -13.74 10.37 -6.22
C SER A 52 -13.38 9.46 -7.41
N CYS A 53 -13.89 9.77 -8.60
CA CYS A 53 -13.64 9.02 -9.83
C CYS A 53 -12.21 9.15 -10.35
N ILE A 54 -11.57 10.31 -10.15
CA ILE A 54 -10.15 10.54 -10.50
C ILE A 54 -9.23 10.10 -9.35
N LEU A 55 -9.65 10.30 -8.12
CA LEU A 55 -8.90 9.94 -6.93
C LEU A 55 -8.78 8.42 -6.80
N MET A 56 -9.85 7.65 -7.00
CA MET A 56 -9.81 6.20 -6.92
C MET A 56 -8.69 5.58 -7.78
N PRO A 57 -8.56 5.88 -9.09
CA PRO A 57 -7.47 5.39 -9.92
C PRO A 57 -6.12 6.01 -9.54
N LEU A 58 -6.04 7.29 -9.20
CA LEU A 58 -4.77 7.91 -8.78
C LEU A 58 -4.23 7.29 -7.49
N LEU A 59 -5.11 7.03 -6.54
CA LEU A 59 -4.83 6.41 -5.26
C LEU A 59 -4.45 4.94 -5.45
N PHE A 60 -5.10 4.23 -6.38
CA PHE A 60 -4.69 2.88 -6.79
C PHE A 60 -3.27 2.87 -7.38
N ILE A 61 -2.96 3.80 -8.29
CA ILE A 61 -1.60 3.93 -8.87
C ILE A 61 -0.57 4.23 -7.77
N ALA A 62 -0.86 5.15 -6.87
CA ALA A 62 0.03 5.50 -5.76
C ALA A 62 0.25 4.31 -4.81
N LEU A 63 -0.81 3.55 -4.48
CA LEU A 63 -0.71 2.31 -3.73
C LEU A 63 0.17 1.28 -4.43
N CYS A 64 -0.03 1.07 -5.74
CA CYS A 64 0.80 0.15 -6.53
C CYS A 64 2.26 0.60 -6.55
N ALA A 65 2.54 1.89 -6.75
CA ALA A 65 3.90 2.43 -6.75
C ALA A 65 4.58 2.26 -5.38
N LEU A 66 3.85 2.54 -4.29
CA LEU A 66 4.39 2.42 -2.93
C LEU A 66 4.52 0.96 -2.50
N MET A 67 3.63 0.08 -2.97
CA MET A 67 3.78 -1.36 -2.83
C MET A 67 5.03 -1.83 -3.59
N VAL A 68 5.28 -1.36 -4.81
CA VAL A 68 6.53 -1.69 -5.52
C VAL A 68 7.74 -1.18 -4.73
N ASP A 69 7.72 0.06 -4.24
CA ASP A 69 8.85 0.66 -3.53
C ASP A 69 9.14 0.01 -2.15
N ARG A 70 8.13 -0.59 -1.50
CA ARG A 70 8.23 -1.16 -0.14
C ARG A 70 8.19 -2.68 -0.08
N LEU A 71 7.58 -3.34 -1.07
CA LEU A 71 7.47 -4.80 -1.16
C LEU A 71 8.62 -5.38 -2.00
N PHE A 72 9.29 -4.59 -2.83
CA PHE A 72 10.60 -4.95 -3.41
C PHE A 72 11.75 -4.65 -2.44
N VAL A 73 11.56 -4.92 -1.15
CA VAL A 73 12.73 -5.24 -0.34
C VAL A 73 13.18 -6.60 -0.86
N GLU A 74 14.40 -6.68 -1.41
CA GLU A 74 15.02 -7.94 -1.81
C GLU A 74 14.92 -8.89 -0.62
N VAL A 75 13.96 -9.82 -0.70
CA VAL A 75 14.04 -11.05 0.05
C VAL A 75 15.23 -11.75 -0.59
N GLU A 76 16.40 -11.64 0.04
CA GLU A 76 17.48 -12.57 -0.22
C GLU A 76 16.87 -13.97 -0.02
N LEU A 77 16.56 -14.63 -1.13
CA LEU A 77 16.38 -16.07 -1.22
C LEU A 77 17.73 -16.76 -0.96
N ASN A 78 18.53 -16.25 -0.02
CA ASN A 78 19.62 -16.98 0.57
C ASN A 78 19.00 -17.91 1.61
N ASP A 79 18.25 -18.88 1.11
CA ASP A 79 18.41 -20.23 1.61
C ASP A 79 19.89 -20.56 1.34
N GLU A 80 20.78 -20.16 2.26
CA GLU A 80 21.93 -21.00 2.52
C GLU A 80 21.33 -22.29 3.05
N GLU A 81 20.95 -23.14 2.10
CA GLU A 81 21.04 -24.58 2.20
C GLU A 81 22.50 -24.87 2.54
N SER A 82 22.83 -24.61 3.79
CA SER A 82 24.09 -24.88 4.42
C SER A 82 24.17 -26.39 4.53
N GLY A 83 24.80 -26.97 3.52
CA GLY A 83 25.66 -28.12 3.65
C GLY A 83 25.02 -29.37 4.22
N HIS A 84 24.55 -30.22 3.31
CA HIS A 84 24.94 -31.62 3.42
C HIS A 84 25.37 -32.15 2.04
N GLU A 85 26.56 -31.73 1.59
CA GLU A 85 27.42 -32.62 0.79
C GLU A 85 28.12 -33.61 1.73
N PRO A 86 28.58 -34.81 1.30
CA PRO A 86 28.34 -35.55 0.04
C PRO A 86 27.64 -36.91 0.23
#